data_AF-A0A453RQX7-F1
#
_entry.id   AF-A0A453RQX7-F1
#
_cell.length_a   1.000
_cell.length_b   1.000
_cell.length_c   1.000
_cell.angle_alpha   90.00
_cell.angle_beta   90.00
_cell.angle_gamma   90.00
#
_symmetry.space_group_name_H-M   'P 1'
#
loop_
_entity.id
_entity.type
_entity.pdbx_description
1 polymer ?
#
loop_
_entity_poly.entity_id
_entity_poly.type
_entity_poly.pdbx_seq_one_letter_code
_entity_poly.pdbx_strand_id
1 'polypeptide(L)'
;IVLLLLSFFQGQSRSIYGPTGWSGRFWARSGCNFNGGKGTCVTGDCGSGEIECRGAGATPPATLAEFTLDGDGGKDFYDVSLVDGYNLPMLVQPSAPGCPDTGCLVDLNERCPSELRSGGGLACRSACEAFGKPEFCCNGAYGNPDTCHPSQYSQLFKSACPKSYSYAYDDATSTFTCNHTDYTITFCPQSNPYSGKTNKHALRRPSHEQLEDDVWLASLKKTSGARGSTMASWSASGGFQAALAIAVVVVLAAAQGGHPRFR
;
A
#
# COMPACT_ATOMS: atom_id res chain seq x y z
N ILE A 1 15.34 4.85 8.08
CA ILE A 1 14.80 3.47 8.24
C ILE A 1 14.89 3.11 9.71
N VAL A 2 13.79 3.26 10.47
CA VAL A 2 13.70 2.69 11.83
C VAL A 2 13.17 1.27 11.66
N LEU A 3 14.09 0.30 11.51
CA LEU A 3 13.72 -1.09 11.33
C LEU A 3 13.59 -1.78 12.69
N LEU A 4 12.43 -2.37 12.95
CA LEU A 4 12.15 -3.20 14.11
C LEU A 4 11.31 -4.39 13.62
N LEU A 5 11.98 -5.44 13.16
CA LEU A 5 11.30 -6.62 12.63
C LEU A 5 10.99 -7.61 13.75
N LEU A 6 9.78 -7.47 14.28
CA LEU A 6 9.30 -8.25 15.42
C LEU A 6 8.57 -9.50 14.90
N SER A 7 8.86 -10.66 15.48
CA SER A 7 8.08 -11.87 15.22
C SER A 7 6.68 -11.71 15.83
N PHE A 8 5.65 -11.67 14.99
CA PHE A 8 4.26 -11.52 15.42
C PHE A 8 3.57 -12.89 15.54
N PHE A 9 2.98 -13.15 16.70
CA PHE A 9 1.90 -14.12 16.84
C PHE A 9 0.56 -13.47 16.48
N GLN A 10 -0.45 -14.28 16.15
CA GLN A 10 -1.80 -13.78 15.89
C GLN A 10 -2.36 -12.98 17.07
N GLY A 11 -2.93 -11.81 16.80
CA GLY A 11 -3.45 -10.88 17.81
C GLY A 11 -2.38 -10.02 18.50
N GLN A 12 -1.11 -10.15 18.14
CA GLN A 12 -0.04 -9.32 18.69
C GLN A 12 0.04 -7.96 17.97
N SER A 13 0.29 -6.90 18.76
CA SER A 13 0.57 -5.55 18.27
C SER A 13 1.89 -5.02 18.80
N ARG A 14 2.49 -4.07 18.06
CA ARG A 14 3.74 -3.38 18.41
C ARG A 14 3.72 -1.95 17.88
N SER A 15 4.12 -0.97 18.70
CA SER A 15 4.30 0.42 18.26
C SER A 15 5.75 0.66 17.84
N ILE A 16 5.93 1.30 16.69
CA ILE A 16 7.21 1.81 16.20
C ILE A 16 7.06 3.34 16.06
N TYR A 17 8.10 4.10 16.39
CA TYR A 17 8.06 5.56 16.33
C TYR A 17 8.81 6.06 15.09
N GLY A 18 8.09 6.74 14.20
CA GLY A 18 8.66 7.48 13.08
C GLY A 18 9.07 8.88 13.53
N PRO A 19 10.34 9.31 13.33
CA PRO A 19 10.69 10.71 13.55
C PRO A 19 10.02 11.62 12.52
N THR A 20 9.87 12.90 12.85
CA THR A 20 9.41 13.95 11.91
C THR A 20 10.28 13.96 10.64
N GLY A 21 9.66 14.11 9.47
CA GLY A 21 10.35 14.02 8.18
C GLY A 21 10.74 12.60 7.74
N TRP A 22 10.30 11.55 8.45
CA TRP A 22 10.62 10.18 8.07
C TRP A 22 9.84 9.72 6.85
N SER A 23 10.57 9.17 5.87
CA SER A 23 10.01 8.41 4.76
C SER A 23 10.50 6.95 4.80
N GLY A 24 9.62 6.02 4.44
CA GLY A 24 9.92 4.60 4.35
C GLY A 24 8.68 3.72 4.22
N ARG A 25 8.89 2.40 4.32
CA ARG A 25 7.87 1.38 4.04
C ARG A 25 7.92 0.22 5.02
N PHE A 26 6.75 -0.41 5.22
CA PHE A 26 6.56 -1.63 6.01
C PHE A 26 5.95 -2.72 5.14
N TRP A 27 6.31 -3.98 5.42
CA TRP A 27 5.75 -5.16 4.76
C TRP A 27 5.78 -6.35 5.71
N ALA A 28 5.05 -7.41 5.38
CA ALA A 28 5.10 -8.68 6.10
C ALA A 28 5.85 -9.76 5.30
N ARG A 29 6.58 -10.61 6.02
CA ARG A 29 7.20 -11.82 5.50
C ARG A 29 6.35 -13.03 5.88
N SER A 30 6.27 -14.04 5.01
CA SER A 30 5.51 -15.27 5.30
C SER A 30 6.30 -16.53 4.91
N GLY A 31 5.93 -17.68 5.50
CA GLY A 31 6.64 -18.95 5.30
C GLY A 31 8.07 -18.94 5.83
N CYS A 32 8.37 -18.13 6.85
CA CYS A 32 9.72 -17.97 7.39
C CYS A 32 10.21 -19.19 8.19
N ASN A 33 11.44 -19.61 7.94
CA ASN A 33 12.13 -20.62 8.74
C ASN A 33 13.48 -20.07 9.20
N PHE A 34 13.57 -19.73 10.49
CA PHE A 34 14.78 -19.23 11.15
C PHE A 34 15.30 -20.24 12.19
N ASN A 35 16.55 -20.65 12.05
CA ASN A 35 17.27 -21.49 13.00
C ASN A 35 18.53 -20.74 13.50
N GLY A 36 18.69 -20.61 14.81
CA GLY A 36 19.80 -19.85 15.39
C GLY A 36 19.86 -18.38 14.95
N GLY A 37 18.71 -17.78 14.62
CA GLY A 37 18.60 -16.40 14.11
C GLY A 37 18.87 -16.23 12.61
N LYS A 38 19.26 -17.30 11.89
CA LYS A 38 19.51 -17.30 10.44
C LYS A 38 18.44 -18.08 9.68
N GLY A 39 18.06 -17.62 8.50
CA GLY A 39 16.93 -18.20 7.78
C GLY A 39 16.47 -17.40 6.57
N THR A 40 15.36 -17.83 6.00
CA THR A 40 14.69 -17.21 4.85
C THR A 40 13.17 -17.34 4.97
N CYS A 41 12.46 -16.53 4.21
CA CYS A 41 11.01 -16.54 4.06
C CYS A 41 10.59 -16.84 2.60
N VAL A 42 9.38 -17.36 2.42
CA VAL A 42 8.83 -17.70 1.08
C VAL A 42 8.35 -16.45 0.34
N THR A 43 7.84 -15.45 1.06
CA THR A 43 7.37 -14.18 0.47
C THR A 43 7.85 -12.98 1.29
N GLY A 44 8.16 -11.87 0.62
CA GLY A 44 8.67 -10.64 1.24
C GLY A 44 10.07 -10.73 1.89
N ASP A 45 10.81 -11.83 1.67
CA ASP A 45 12.15 -11.99 2.24
C ASP A 45 13.09 -10.85 1.83
N CYS A 46 14.00 -10.44 2.70
CA CYS A 46 14.84 -9.26 2.49
C CYS A 46 16.32 -9.58 2.25
N GLY A 47 16.65 -10.83 1.97
CA GLY A 47 17.97 -11.26 1.53
C GLY A 47 19.09 -11.16 2.57
N SER A 48 18.83 -10.65 3.77
CA SER A 48 19.83 -10.53 4.85
C SER A 48 20.26 -11.87 5.43
N GLY A 49 19.48 -12.93 5.21
CA GLY A 49 19.66 -14.24 5.86
C GLY A 49 19.36 -14.22 7.37
N GLU A 50 18.78 -13.13 7.89
CA GLU A 50 18.54 -12.87 9.31
C GLU A 50 17.12 -12.34 9.55
N ILE A 51 16.71 -12.29 10.83
CA ILE A 51 15.43 -11.68 11.22
C ILE A 51 15.42 -10.18 10.89
N GLU A 52 16.53 -9.46 11.10
CA GLU A 52 16.64 -8.05 10.73
C GLU A 52 17.02 -7.87 9.26
N CYS A 53 16.32 -6.99 8.54
CA CYS A 53 16.66 -6.69 7.13
C CYS A 53 17.80 -5.68 6.97
N ARG A 54 18.24 -5.03 8.05
CA ARG A 54 19.41 -4.13 8.08
C ARG A 54 19.40 -3.03 6.99
N GLY A 55 18.21 -2.55 6.59
CA GLY A 55 18.03 -1.55 5.55
C GLY A 55 17.74 -2.10 4.14
N ALA A 56 17.85 -3.42 3.92
CA ALA A 56 17.35 -4.05 2.71
C ALA A 56 15.81 -3.99 2.64
N GLY A 57 15.26 -3.85 1.44
CA GLY A 57 13.83 -3.92 1.19
C GLY A 57 13.30 -5.35 1.10
N ALA A 58 11.99 -5.49 0.88
CA ALA A 58 11.41 -6.76 0.46
C ALA A 58 11.97 -7.17 -0.91
N THR A 59 12.20 -8.47 -1.08
CA THR A 59 12.27 -9.12 -2.39
C THR A 59 10.83 -9.32 -2.85
N PRO A 60 10.40 -8.73 -3.98
CA PRO A 60 9.05 -8.91 -4.48
C PRO A 60 8.74 -10.38 -4.81
N PRO A 61 7.46 -10.79 -4.81
CA PRO A 61 6.28 -9.99 -4.50
C PRO A 61 6.04 -9.71 -3.01
N ALA A 62 5.67 -8.48 -2.68
CA ALA A 62 5.27 -8.06 -1.33
C ALA A 62 4.27 -6.90 -1.34
N THR A 63 3.20 -7.01 -0.55
CA THR A 63 2.30 -5.89 -0.25
C THR A 63 3.03 -4.88 0.65
N LEU A 64 3.05 -3.60 0.28
CA LEU A 64 3.73 -2.54 1.04
C LEU A 64 2.74 -1.56 1.69
N ALA A 65 3.06 -1.05 2.87
CA ALA A 65 2.50 0.19 3.39
C ALA A 65 3.60 1.25 3.37
N GLU A 66 3.38 2.34 2.66
CA GLU A 66 4.38 3.38 2.40
C GLU A 66 3.98 4.68 3.09
N PHE A 67 4.97 5.42 3.62
CA PHE A 67 4.77 6.62 4.42
C PHE A 67 5.82 7.68 4.10
N THR A 68 5.40 8.95 4.09
CA THR A 68 6.26 10.13 4.21
C THR A 68 5.61 11.09 5.19
N LEU A 69 6.17 11.18 6.39
CA LEU A 69 5.65 11.95 7.51
C LEU A 69 6.19 13.37 7.48
N ASP A 70 5.36 14.38 7.78
CA ASP A 70 5.73 15.81 7.68
C ASP A 70 6.36 16.18 6.31
N GLY A 71 5.68 15.77 5.23
CA GLY A 71 6.05 16.04 3.84
C GLY A 71 5.54 17.40 3.34
N ASP A 72 5.11 17.46 2.08
CA ASP A 72 4.64 18.71 1.48
C ASP A 72 3.49 19.35 2.27
N GLY A 73 3.59 20.65 2.50
CA GLY A 73 2.65 21.40 3.34
C GLY A 73 2.56 20.96 4.81
N GLY A 74 3.53 20.20 5.32
CA GLY A 74 3.51 19.65 6.69
C GLY A 74 2.49 18.52 6.88
N LYS A 75 2.14 17.81 5.79
CA LYS A 75 1.21 16.69 5.79
C LYS A 75 1.94 15.37 5.77
N ASP A 76 1.34 14.36 6.39
CA ASP A 76 1.71 12.98 6.15
C ASP A 76 1.11 12.51 4.83
N PHE A 77 1.88 11.75 4.07
CA PHE A 77 1.47 11.01 2.88
C PHE A 77 1.58 9.51 3.18
N TYR A 78 0.56 8.73 2.85
CA TYR A 78 0.53 7.30 3.11
C TYR A 78 -0.36 6.56 2.11
N ASP A 79 -0.01 5.30 1.87
CA ASP A 79 -0.72 4.41 0.97
C ASP A 79 -0.43 2.93 1.29
N VAL A 80 -1.22 2.05 0.65
CA VAL A 80 -0.85 0.64 0.48
C VAL A 80 -0.59 0.38 -0.99
N SER A 81 0.58 -0.19 -1.29
CA SER A 81 1.12 -0.34 -2.63
C SER A 81 1.27 -1.80 -3.05
N LEU A 82 0.83 -2.08 -4.27
CA LEU A 82 0.91 -3.38 -4.96
C LEU A 82 1.84 -3.30 -6.20
N VAL A 83 2.63 -2.22 -6.32
CA VAL A 83 3.60 -2.04 -7.42
C VAL A 83 4.67 -3.12 -7.37
N ASP A 84 5.16 -3.44 -6.17
CA ASP A 84 6.05 -4.57 -5.87
C ASP A 84 5.26 -5.90 -5.71
N GLY A 85 4.02 -5.99 -6.22
CA GLY A 85 3.17 -7.17 -6.13
C GLY A 85 2.37 -7.29 -4.84
N TYR A 86 1.88 -8.49 -4.55
CA TYR A 86 1.04 -8.81 -3.40
C TYR A 86 1.49 -10.12 -2.75
N ASN A 87 1.46 -10.18 -1.43
CA ASN A 87 1.61 -11.45 -0.69
C ASN A 87 0.55 -11.65 0.39
N LEU A 88 0.16 -10.61 1.12
CA LEU A 88 -0.80 -10.67 2.22
C LEU A 88 -1.78 -9.49 2.18
N PRO A 89 -3.03 -9.65 2.68
CA PRO A 89 -3.95 -8.55 2.82
C PRO A 89 -3.45 -7.55 3.88
N MET A 90 -3.70 -6.27 3.64
CA MET A 90 -3.14 -5.17 4.45
C MET A 90 -4.13 -4.00 4.52
N LEU A 91 -4.19 -3.34 5.67
CA LEU A 91 -4.96 -2.13 5.92
C LEU A 91 -4.12 -1.13 6.72
N VAL A 92 -4.11 0.13 6.30
CA VAL A 92 -3.56 1.27 7.04
C VAL A 92 -4.71 2.17 7.44
N GLN A 93 -4.86 2.41 8.74
CA GLN A 93 -5.90 3.28 9.32
C GLN A 93 -5.23 4.44 10.08
N PRO A 94 -5.46 5.71 9.67
CA PRO A 94 -5.08 6.87 10.46
C PRO A 94 -5.96 6.99 11.70
N SER A 95 -5.40 7.46 12.82
CA SER A 95 -6.16 7.67 14.05
C SER A 95 -6.99 8.96 14.05
N ALA A 96 -6.59 9.94 13.23
CA ALA A 96 -7.30 11.22 13.10
C ALA A 96 -8.61 11.07 12.31
N PRO A 97 -9.73 11.62 12.80
CA PRO A 97 -11.01 11.56 12.11
C PRO A 97 -10.98 12.35 10.80
N GLY A 98 -11.58 11.78 9.76
CA GLY A 98 -11.64 12.39 8.41
C GLY A 98 -10.47 12.04 7.49
N CYS A 99 -9.40 11.44 8.02
CA CYS A 99 -8.34 10.87 7.20
C CYS A 99 -8.75 9.46 6.69
N PRO A 100 -8.64 9.18 5.38
CA PRO A 100 -9.18 7.95 4.80
C PRO A 100 -8.28 6.72 4.97
N ASP A 101 -8.87 5.58 5.35
CA ASP A 101 -8.21 4.27 5.31
C ASP A 101 -7.77 3.88 3.89
N THR A 102 -6.59 3.25 3.78
CA THR A 102 -6.02 2.68 2.54
C THR A 102 -5.66 1.21 2.74
N GLY A 103 -5.81 0.37 1.71
CA GLY A 103 -5.55 -1.05 1.87
C GLY A 103 -6.17 -1.99 0.84
N CYS A 104 -5.70 -3.23 0.91
CA CYS A 104 -6.08 -4.35 0.08
C CYS A 104 -6.62 -5.46 1.00
N LEU A 105 -7.95 -5.50 1.15
CA LEU A 105 -8.67 -6.32 2.15
C LEU A 105 -9.06 -7.73 1.66
N VAL A 106 -8.93 -7.99 0.36
CA VAL A 106 -9.22 -9.30 -0.23
C VAL A 106 -7.95 -10.13 -0.36
N ASP A 107 -8.10 -11.46 -0.42
CA ASP A 107 -6.99 -12.32 -0.83
C ASP A 107 -6.82 -12.25 -2.36
N LEU A 108 -5.79 -11.53 -2.81
CA LEU A 108 -5.44 -11.43 -4.23
C LEU A 108 -4.78 -12.72 -4.76
N ASN A 109 -4.27 -13.59 -3.90
CA ASN A 109 -3.63 -14.86 -4.32
C ASN A 109 -4.65 -15.81 -4.94
N GLU A 110 -5.87 -15.88 -4.38
CA GLU A 110 -6.98 -16.67 -4.93
C GLU A 110 -7.35 -16.25 -6.37
N ARG A 111 -7.15 -14.97 -6.69
CA ARG A 111 -7.50 -14.34 -7.98
C ARG A 111 -6.30 -14.14 -8.90
N CYS A 112 -5.10 -14.50 -8.44
CA CYS A 112 -3.86 -14.26 -9.16
C CYS A 112 -3.81 -15.05 -10.49
N PRO A 113 -3.62 -14.39 -11.65
CA PRO A 113 -3.39 -15.05 -12.92
C PRO A 113 -2.20 -16.02 -12.86
N SER A 114 -2.28 -17.13 -13.58
CA SER A 114 -1.28 -18.21 -13.58
C SER A 114 0.16 -17.73 -13.77
N GLU A 115 0.33 -16.80 -14.69
CA GLU A 115 1.58 -16.18 -15.12
C GLU A 115 2.16 -15.21 -14.09
N LEU A 116 1.33 -14.69 -13.16
CA LEU A 116 1.76 -13.81 -12.07
C LEU A 116 2.04 -14.56 -10.76
N ARG A 117 1.53 -15.79 -10.57
CA ARG A 117 1.70 -16.56 -9.33
C ARG A 117 3.17 -16.78 -8.98
N SER A 118 3.47 -16.67 -7.69
CA SER A 118 4.79 -16.94 -7.09
C SER A 118 4.64 -17.60 -5.73
N GLY A 119 5.75 -18.02 -5.10
CA GLY A 119 5.77 -18.58 -3.74
C GLY A 119 4.86 -19.80 -3.54
N GLY A 120 4.69 -20.64 -4.57
CA GLY A 120 3.76 -21.79 -4.53
C GLY A 120 2.27 -21.41 -4.53
N GLY A 121 1.93 -20.18 -4.92
CA GLY A 121 0.57 -19.63 -4.84
C GLY A 121 0.32 -18.76 -3.60
N LEU A 122 1.33 -18.53 -2.76
CA LEU A 122 1.26 -17.65 -1.58
C LEU A 122 1.55 -16.17 -1.90
N ALA A 123 1.81 -15.83 -3.17
CA ALA A 123 1.99 -14.46 -3.62
C ALA A 123 1.65 -14.27 -5.11
N CYS A 124 1.37 -13.02 -5.48
CA CYS A 124 1.10 -12.58 -6.84
C CYS A 124 2.07 -11.46 -7.25
N ARG A 125 2.83 -11.68 -8.32
CA ARG A 125 3.72 -10.65 -8.90
C ARG A 125 2.91 -9.55 -9.58
N SER A 126 3.41 -8.32 -9.53
CA SER A 126 2.95 -7.29 -10.45
C SER A 126 3.42 -7.59 -11.88
N ALA A 127 2.90 -6.88 -12.88
CA ALA A 127 3.36 -7.06 -14.26
C ALA A 127 4.82 -6.62 -14.47
N CYS A 128 5.32 -5.65 -13.69
CA CYS A 128 6.73 -5.28 -13.72
C CYS A 128 7.60 -6.45 -13.26
N GLU A 129 7.29 -7.01 -12.07
CA GLU A 129 8.02 -8.15 -11.50
C GLU A 129 7.89 -9.45 -12.31
N ALA A 130 6.79 -9.63 -13.05
CA ALA A 130 6.60 -10.81 -13.87
C ALA A 130 7.31 -10.76 -15.23
N PHE A 131 7.42 -9.57 -15.84
CA PHE A 131 7.82 -9.44 -17.26
C PHE A 131 8.96 -8.44 -17.53
N GLY A 132 9.33 -7.60 -16.55
CA GLY A 132 10.45 -6.64 -16.65
C GLY A 132 10.32 -5.56 -17.73
N LYS A 133 9.12 -5.38 -18.30
CA LYS A 133 8.93 -4.51 -19.47
C LYS A 133 8.78 -3.03 -19.10
N PRO A 134 9.34 -2.10 -19.89
CA PRO A 134 9.24 -0.66 -19.63
C PRO A 134 7.80 -0.15 -19.45
N GLU A 135 6.84 -0.66 -20.22
CA GLU A 135 5.42 -0.28 -20.14
C GLU A 135 4.70 -0.78 -18.86
N PHE A 136 5.27 -1.76 -18.15
CA PHE A 136 4.73 -2.25 -16.87
C PHE A 136 5.50 -1.69 -15.67
N CYS A 137 6.79 -1.38 -15.87
CA CYS A 137 7.67 -0.81 -14.85
C CYS A 137 7.74 0.73 -14.87
N CYS A 138 6.98 1.38 -15.76
CA CYS A 138 6.95 2.83 -15.97
C CYS A 138 8.36 3.46 -16.04
N ASN A 139 9.21 2.95 -16.94
CA ASN A 139 10.58 3.44 -17.09
C ASN A 139 10.96 3.72 -18.56
N GLY A 140 12.08 4.43 -18.76
CA GLY A 140 12.54 4.85 -20.08
C GLY A 140 11.50 5.73 -20.80
N ALA A 141 11.03 5.26 -21.96
CA ALA A 141 9.97 5.95 -22.73
C ALA A 141 8.61 6.03 -22.00
N TYR A 142 8.43 5.22 -20.95
CA TYR A 142 7.24 5.17 -20.09
C TYR A 142 7.49 5.82 -18.72
N GLY A 143 8.55 6.63 -18.58
CA GLY A 143 8.94 7.26 -17.31
C GLY A 143 8.10 8.47 -16.88
N ASN A 144 6.82 8.55 -17.27
CA ASN A 144 5.90 9.61 -16.85
C ASN A 144 4.41 9.17 -16.97
N PRO A 145 3.47 9.81 -16.26
CA PRO A 145 2.04 9.47 -16.29
C PRO A 145 1.37 9.59 -17.67
N ASP A 146 1.86 10.49 -18.54
CA ASP A 146 1.32 10.69 -19.89
C ASP A 146 1.68 9.54 -20.86
N THR A 147 2.56 8.62 -20.45
CA THR A 147 3.07 7.52 -21.31
C THR A 147 2.91 6.13 -20.68
N CYS A 148 3.04 5.99 -19.36
CA CYS A 148 2.73 4.73 -18.69
C CYS A 148 1.26 4.69 -18.27
N HIS A 149 0.49 3.77 -18.87
CA HIS A 149 -0.94 3.65 -18.63
C HIS A 149 -1.30 2.33 -17.91
N PRO A 150 -2.45 2.26 -17.22
CA PRO A 150 -2.89 1.02 -16.57
C PRO A 150 -2.99 -0.17 -17.53
N SER A 151 -2.28 -1.24 -17.22
CA SER A 151 -2.34 -2.52 -17.94
C SER A 151 -3.51 -3.38 -17.47
N GLN A 152 -3.85 -4.44 -18.21
CA GLN A 152 -4.85 -5.44 -17.78
C GLN A 152 -4.53 -6.04 -16.38
N TYR A 153 -3.25 -6.13 -16.02
CA TYR A 153 -2.80 -6.70 -14.75
C TYR A 153 -2.94 -5.70 -13.59
N SER A 154 -2.57 -4.43 -13.80
CA SER A 154 -2.79 -3.40 -12.77
C SER A 154 -4.29 -3.09 -12.60
N GLN A 155 -5.07 -3.10 -13.68
CA GLN A 155 -6.53 -3.02 -13.60
C GLN A 155 -7.14 -4.18 -12.79
N LEU A 156 -6.61 -5.41 -12.91
CA LEU A 156 -7.03 -6.55 -12.07
C LEU A 156 -6.76 -6.26 -10.59
N PHE A 157 -5.54 -5.84 -10.24
CA PHE A 157 -5.18 -5.47 -8.87
C PHE A 157 -6.06 -4.32 -8.34
N LYS A 158 -6.31 -3.30 -9.16
CA LYS A 158 -7.14 -2.16 -8.80
C LYS A 158 -8.60 -2.52 -8.57
N SER A 159 -9.16 -3.40 -9.39
CA SER A 159 -10.54 -3.87 -9.25
C SER A 159 -10.77 -4.64 -7.95
N ALA A 160 -9.74 -5.33 -7.46
CA ALA A 160 -9.75 -6.06 -6.20
C ALA A 160 -9.48 -5.15 -5.00
N CYS A 161 -8.58 -4.18 -5.15
CA CYS A 161 -8.09 -3.31 -4.09
C CYS A 161 -8.09 -1.83 -4.54
N PRO A 162 -9.28 -1.20 -4.64
CA PRO A 162 -9.45 0.12 -5.27
C PRO A 162 -8.81 1.27 -4.48
N LYS A 163 -8.46 1.05 -3.21
CA LYS A 163 -7.78 2.01 -2.32
C LYS A 163 -6.27 1.78 -2.21
N SER A 164 -5.68 1.00 -3.12
CA SER A 164 -4.26 0.71 -3.17
C SER A 164 -3.66 1.10 -4.52
N TYR A 165 -2.37 1.42 -4.53
CA TYR A 165 -1.60 1.60 -5.76
C TYR A 165 -1.51 0.27 -6.51
N SER A 166 -1.90 0.28 -7.79
CA SER A 166 -1.85 -0.91 -8.67
C SER A 166 -0.72 -0.88 -9.70
N TYR A 167 -0.12 0.30 -9.94
CA TYR A 167 1.03 0.57 -10.79
C TYR A 167 1.63 1.94 -10.41
N ALA A 168 2.79 2.31 -10.96
CA ALA A 168 3.60 3.43 -10.44
C ALA A 168 2.98 4.86 -10.53
N TYR A 169 1.91 5.07 -11.30
CA TYR A 169 1.23 6.38 -11.44
C TYR A 169 -0.28 6.30 -11.12
N ASP A 170 -0.64 5.54 -10.08
CA ASP A 170 -2.02 5.38 -9.62
C ASP A 170 -2.46 6.45 -8.60
N ASP A 171 -1.77 7.58 -8.56
CA ASP A 171 -1.83 8.61 -7.51
C ASP A 171 -3.26 9.06 -7.17
N ALA A 172 -4.06 9.35 -8.22
CA ALA A 172 -5.37 9.99 -8.12
C ALA A 172 -6.41 9.24 -7.27
N THR A 173 -6.18 7.95 -6.97
CA THR A 173 -7.06 7.13 -6.12
C THR A 173 -6.30 6.34 -5.05
N SER A 174 -5.00 6.57 -4.90
CA SER A 174 -4.11 5.73 -4.09
C SER A 174 -3.23 6.50 -3.11
N THR A 175 -2.88 7.76 -3.39
CA THR A 175 -2.19 8.62 -2.42
C THR A 175 -3.21 9.20 -1.44
N PHE A 176 -3.00 9.01 -0.14
CA PHE A 176 -3.81 9.65 0.88
C PHE A 176 -2.94 10.59 1.73
N THR A 177 -3.56 11.65 2.23
CA THR A 177 -2.88 12.61 3.11
C THR A 177 -3.64 12.80 4.41
N CYS A 178 -2.91 13.14 5.47
CA CYS A 178 -3.46 13.46 6.77
C CYS A 178 -2.61 14.53 7.46
N ASN A 179 -3.20 15.27 8.39
CA ASN A 179 -2.45 16.18 9.25
C ASN A 179 -1.97 15.38 10.47
N HIS A 180 -0.67 15.10 10.53
CA HIS A 180 0.10 14.58 11.67
C HIS A 180 -0.70 13.67 12.63
N THR A 181 -0.70 12.35 12.40
CA THR A 181 -1.45 11.40 13.24
C THR A 181 -0.73 10.07 13.44
N ASP A 182 -1.18 9.30 14.43
CA ASP A 182 -0.75 7.91 14.64
C ASP A 182 -1.47 6.98 13.64
N TYR A 183 -0.77 5.97 13.14
CA TYR A 183 -1.30 5.03 12.14
C TYR A 183 -1.35 3.60 12.69
N THR A 184 -2.36 2.84 12.30
CA THR A 184 -2.43 1.39 12.55
C THR A 184 -2.29 0.62 11.24
N ILE A 185 -1.23 -0.19 11.11
CA ILE A 185 -1.04 -1.15 10.02
C ILE A 185 -1.55 -2.50 10.49
N THR A 186 -2.61 -3.02 9.88
CA THR A 186 -3.13 -4.36 10.14
C THR A 186 -2.78 -5.29 8.99
N PHE A 187 -2.06 -6.37 9.29
CA PHE A 187 -1.87 -7.52 8.39
C PHE A 187 -2.99 -8.53 8.56
N CYS A 188 -3.43 -9.12 7.44
CA CYS A 188 -4.59 -10.02 7.37
C CYS A 188 -5.85 -9.46 8.08
N PRO A 189 -6.23 -8.17 7.87
CA PRO A 189 -7.40 -7.59 8.50
C PRO A 189 -8.63 -8.47 8.29
N GLN A 190 -9.41 -8.67 9.35
CA GLN A 190 -10.68 -9.39 9.21
C GLN A 190 -11.56 -8.61 8.23
N SER A 191 -12.10 -9.30 7.23
CA SER A 191 -13.17 -8.75 6.39
C SER A 191 -14.38 -8.48 7.29
N ASN A 192 -14.55 -7.23 7.69
CA ASN A 192 -15.72 -6.81 8.45
C ASN A 192 -16.83 -6.44 7.47
N PRO A 193 -17.87 -7.28 7.25
CA PRO A 193 -18.99 -6.93 6.38
C PRO A 193 -19.85 -5.77 6.90
N TYR A 194 -19.49 -5.18 8.05
CA TYR A 194 -20.19 -4.08 8.71
C TYR A 194 -19.41 -2.74 8.75
N SER A 195 -18.66 -2.41 7.69
CA SER A 195 -18.40 -0.99 7.35
C SER A 195 -19.34 -0.55 6.22
N GLY A 196 -20.63 -0.46 6.54
CA GLY A 196 -21.70 -0.33 5.56
C GLY A 196 -23.10 -0.13 6.17
N LYS A 197 -23.22 0.81 7.12
CA LYS A 197 -24.53 1.23 7.66
C LYS A 197 -25.01 2.53 7.01
N THR A 198 -25.51 2.44 5.77
CA THR A 198 -26.62 3.30 5.32
C THR A 198 -27.53 2.54 4.34
N ASN A 199 -28.81 2.52 4.67
CA ASN A 199 -29.99 2.16 3.86
C ASN A 199 -30.03 0.84 3.05
N LYS A 200 -30.93 -0.03 3.51
CA LYS A 200 -31.49 -1.14 2.75
C LYS A 200 -32.25 -0.64 1.50
N HIS A 201 -31.65 -0.73 0.33
CA HIS A 201 -32.40 -1.04 -0.88
C HIS A 201 -31.80 -2.28 -1.53
N ALA A 202 -32.65 -3.25 -1.85
CA ALA A 202 -32.22 -4.54 -2.36
C ALA A 202 -31.57 -4.38 -3.74
N LEU A 203 -30.34 -4.90 -3.89
CA LEU A 203 -29.60 -4.88 -5.14
C LEU A 203 -30.29 -5.80 -6.16
N ARG A 204 -31.17 -5.25 -6.98
CA ARG A 204 -31.59 -5.89 -8.23
C ARG A 204 -30.44 -5.82 -9.23
N ARG A 205 -30.23 -6.93 -9.95
CA ARG A 205 -29.22 -7.10 -10.99
C ARG A 205 -29.45 -6.09 -12.13
N PRO A 206 -28.49 -5.19 -12.45
CA PRO A 206 -28.64 -4.26 -13.57
C PRO A 206 -28.64 -4.99 -14.92
N SER A 207 -29.33 -4.42 -15.91
CA SER A 207 -29.32 -4.87 -17.30
C SER A 207 -28.13 -4.29 -18.08
N HIS A 208 -27.87 -4.88 -19.25
CA HIS A 208 -26.71 -4.65 -20.13
C HIS A 208 -26.63 -3.23 -20.77
N GLU A 209 -27.56 -2.33 -20.46
CA GLU A 209 -27.67 -0.97 -21.03
C GLU A 209 -27.18 0.14 -20.07
N GLN A 210 -26.60 -0.20 -18.91
CA GLN A 210 -26.07 0.77 -17.93
C GLN A 210 -24.53 0.74 -17.82
N LEU A 211 -23.84 0.25 -18.85
CA LEU A 211 -22.38 0.05 -18.87
C LEU A 211 -21.63 0.97 -19.84
N GLU A 212 -22.33 1.88 -20.54
CA GLU A 212 -21.76 2.70 -21.62
C GLU A 212 -21.63 4.21 -21.32
N ASP A 213 -22.22 4.73 -20.23
CA ASP A 213 -22.31 6.19 -19.98
C ASP A 213 -21.21 6.80 -19.07
N ASP A 214 -20.48 6.00 -18.28
CA ASP A 214 -19.52 6.51 -17.27
C ASP A 214 -18.05 6.57 -17.75
N VAL A 215 -17.81 6.94 -19.01
CA VAL A 215 -16.46 7.12 -19.57
C VAL A 215 -16.31 8.47 -20.29
N TRP A 216 -15.61 9.40 -19.60
CA TRP A 216 -14.75 10.45 -20.19
C TRP A 216 -15.40 11.53 -21.09
N LEU A 217 -15.72 12.73 -20.55
CA LEU A 217 -15.76 13.99 -21.33
C LEU A 217 -15.85 15.31 -20.50
N ALA A 218 -14.85 15.62 -19.67
CA ALA A 218 -14.42 16.97 -19.24
C ALA A 218 -13.31 16.82 -18.17
N SER A 219 -12.15 17.49 -18.21
CA SER A 219 -11.84 18.75 -18.89
C SER A 219 -10.35 18.85 -19.23
N LEU A 220 -10.00 18.96 -20.52
CA LEU A 220 -8.67 19.37 -21.01
C LEU A 220 -8.83 20.47 -22.07
N LYS A 221 -8.05 21.57 -21.92
CA LYS A 221 -8.09 22.92 -22.56
C LYS A 221 -8.75 23.97 -21.63
N LYS A 222 -8.26 25.20 -21.44
CA LYS A 222 -7.12 25.99 -22.01
C LYS A 222 -6.93 27.28 -21.14
N THR A 223 -5.84 28.07 -21.09
CA THR A 223 -4.50 28.10 -21.73
C THR A 223 -3.49 28.90 -20.84
N SER A 224 -2.19 28.61 -20.94
CA SER A 224 -1.04 29.56 -20.88
C SER A 224 -0.95 30.72 -19.85
N GLY A 225 0.08 30.66 -18.99
CA GLY A 225 1.26 31.54 -19.10
C GLY A 225 1.34 32.85 -18.30
N ALA A 226 2.36 32.98 -17.44
CA ALA A 226 3.30 34.12 -17.38
C ALA A 226 4.40 33.93 -16.31
N ARG A 227 5.55 34.57 -16.54
CA ARG A 227 6.75 34.65 -15.69
C ARG A 227 6.51 35.21 -14.28
N GLY A 228 7.37 34.83 -13.32
CA GLY A 228 7.57 35.58 -12.08
C GLY A 228 8.61 34.95 -11.14
N SER A 229 9.90 35.20 -11.37
CA SER A 229 10.96 34.75 -10.45
C SER A 229 11.18 35.77 -9.32
N THR A 230 11.07 35.35 -8.07
CA THR A 230 11.60 36.09 -6.92
C THR A 230 12.00 35.13 -5.79
N MET A 231 13.28 35.11 -5.44
CA MET A 231 13.72 34.56 -4.16
C MET A 231 13.32 35.54 -3.04
N ALA A 232 12.82 34.99 -1.93
CA ALA A 232 12.68 35.73 -0.68
C ALA A 232 13.18 34.85 0.47
N SER A 233 14.32 35.22 1.05
CA SER A 233 14.90 34.54 2.21
C SER A 233 14.00 34.69 3.43
N TRP A 234 13.74 33.61 4.16
CA TRP A 234 13.05 33.66 5.45
C TRP A 234 14.04 33.35 6.58
N SER A 235 14.05 34.22 7.59
CA SER A 235 14.95 34.13 8.74
C SER A 235 14.52 32.98 9.66
N ALA A 236 15.47 32.14 10.07
CA ALA A 236 15.24 31.06 11.01
C ALA A 236 15.08 31.62 12.44
N SER A 237 13.84 31.90 12.84
CA SER A 237 13.47 32.11 14.24
C SER A 237 13.34 30.76 14.94
N GLY A 238 14.39 30.34 15.65
CA GLY A 238 14.44 29.05 16.33
C GLY A 238 13.41 28.89 17.44
N GLY A 239 12.25 28.30 17.12
CA GLY A 239 11.37 27.69 18.10
C GLY A 239 11.73 26.21 18.27
N PHE A 240 11.99 25.77 19.50
CA PHE A 240 12.01 24.35 19.83
C PHE A 240 10.59 23.78 19.70
N GLN A 241 10.19 23.36 18.50
CA GLN A 241 9.11 22.40 18.37
C GLN A 241 9.57 21.10 19.03
N ALA A 242 8.86 20.67 20.07
CA ALA A 242 9.02 19.32 20.57
C ALA A 242 8.71 18.36 19.42
N ALA A 243 9.69 17.56 19.00
CA ALA A 243 9.53 16.61 17.92
C ALA A 243 8.50 15.55 18.32
N LEU A 244 7.26 15.75 17.90
CA LEU A 244 6.19 14.78 18.05
C LEU A 244 6.52 13.60 17.14
N ALA A 245 6.97 12.51 17.74
CA ALA A 245 7.19 11.26 17.04
C ALA A 245 5.85 10.58 16.81
N ILE A 246 5.54 10.26 15.56
CA ILE A 246 4.31 9.54 15.17
C ILE A 246 4.47 8.07 15.54
N ALA A 247 3.46 7.50 16.19
CA ALA A 247 3.38 6.07 16.43
C ALA A 247 2.73 5.35 15.24
N VAL A 248 3.47 4.41 14.64
CA VAL A 248 2.94 3.42 13.71
C VAL A 248 2.75 2.12 14.48
N VAL A 249 1.51 1.76 14.76
CA VAL A 249 1.11 0.52 15.44
C VAL A 249 0.93 -0.58 14.40
N VAL A 250 1.80 -1.57 14.43
CA VAL A 250 1.75 -2.76 13.57
C VAL A 250 1.01 -3.87 14.29
N VAL A 251 0.00 -4.45 13.64
CA VAL A 251 -0.91 -5.47 14.19
C VAL A 251 -1.01 -6.65 13.23
N LEU A 252 -0.91 -7.88 13.74
CA LEU A 252 -1.34 -9.07 13.02
C LEU A 252 -2.70 -9.50 13.57
N ALA A 253 -3.75 -9.46 12.76
CA ALA A 253 -5.10 -9.82 13.22
C ALA A 253 -5.19 -11.29 13.67
N ALA A 254 -6.09 -11.57 14.60
CA ALA A 254 -6.37 -12.95 15.01
C ALA A 254 -7.28 -13.65 13.99
N ALA A 255 -6.88 -14.86 13.55
CA ALA A 255 -7.75 -15.68 12.72
C ALA A 255 -8.85 -16.30 13.61
N GLN A 256 -10.08 -15.83 13.48
CA GLN A 256 -11.21 -16.52 14.11
C GLN A 256 -11.40 -17.86 13.40
N GLY A 257 -11.20 -18.96 14.13
CA GLY A 257 -11.06 -20.31 13.59
C GLY A 257 -12.32 -20.84 12.92
N GLY A 258 -12.42 -20.67 11.60
CA GLY A 258 -13.29 -21.46 10.73
C GLY A 258 -12.55 -22.70 10.24
N HIS A 259 -12.54 -23.79 11.03
CA HIS A 259 -12.09 -25.09 10.53
C HIS A 259 -13.03 -25.54 9.40
N PRO A 260 -12.55 -25.76 8.15
CA PRO A 260 -13.25 -26.65 7.26
C PRO A 260 -13.11 -28.06 7.85
N ARG A 261 -14.18 -28.59 8.42
CA ARG A 261 -14.28 -30.05 8.63
C ARG A 261 -14.29 -30.68 7.26
N PHE A 262 -13.15 -31.22 6.83
CA PHE A 262 -13.14 -32.26 5.81
C PHE A 262 -14.05 -33.40 6.31
N ARG A 263 -15.03 -33.75 5.49
CA ARG A 263 -15.94 -34.86 5.68
C ARG A 263 -16.23 -35.48 4.32
#